data_AF-A0AAE7BX24-F1
#
_entry.id   AF-A0AAE7BX24-F1
#
_cell.length_a   1.000
_cell.length_b   1.000
_cell.length_c   1.000
_cell.angle_alpha   90.00
_cell.angle_beta   90.00
_cell.angle_gamma   90.00
#
_symmetry.space_group_name_H-M   'P 1'
#
loop_
_entity.id
_entity.type
_entity.pdbx_description
1 polymer ?
#
loop_
_entity_poly.entity_id
_entity_poly.type
_entity_poly.pdbx_seq_one_letter_code
_entity_poly.pdbx_strand_id
1 'polypeptide(L)'
;MYATEDDLKRRFGAGPIDDLKSMHVEGVLEGEESEPVDVVEVALQDAEEEINGYIGSRYTLPLANVPSNLKRIACDIARYRLYSEQPLEHITKLYDDAIAFLKRVQDKKADLQILDEQSKEIIDDKPKNKPATAPIGTTYTGGVFGDDILGKMPTM
;
A
#
# COMPACT_ATOMS: atom_id res chain seq x y z
N MET A 1 -11.99 4.20 -8.33
CA MET A 1 -10.91 5.20 -8.53
C MET A 1 -10.06 5.37 -7.29
N TYR A 2 -8.74 5.23 -7.47
CA TYR A 2 -7.75 5.38 -6.40
C TYR A 2 -7.19 6.80 -6.23
N ALA A 3 -7.28 7.61 -7.28
CA ALA A 3 -6.81 8.99 -7.30
C ALA A 3 -7.79 9.85 -8.12
N THR A 4 -7.76 11.16 -7.86
CA THR A 4 -8.57 12.16 -8.57
C THR A 4 -7.68 13.15 -9.32
N GLU A 5 -8.26 13.93 -10.23
CA GLU A 5 -7.54 15.02 -10.91
C GLU A 5 -6.94 16.02 -9.92
N ASP A 6 -7.67 16.38 -8.86
CA ASP A 6 -7.18 17.27 -7.81
C ASP A 6 -5.91 16.74 -7.14
N ASP A 7 -5.78 15.42 -7.02
CA ASP A 7 -4.60 14.80 -6.42
C ASP A 7 -3.38 14.88 -7.33
N LEU A 8 -3.59 14.74 -8.65
CA LEU A 8 -2.56 14.98 -9.65
C LEU A 8 -2.09 16.45 -9.60
N LYS A 9 -3.04 17.39 -9.58
CA LYS A 9 -2.75 18.83 -9.53
C LYS A 9 -2.03 19.23 -8.24
N ARG A 10 -2.45 18.68 -7.09
CA ARG A 10 -1.78 18.93 -5.80
C ARG A 10 -0.34 18.42 -5.76
N ARG A 11 -0.05 17.34 -6.49
CA ARG A 11 1.26 16.67 -6.45
C ARG A 11 2.25 17.19 -7.47
N PHE A 12 1.79 17.43 -8.69
CA PHE A 12 2.64 17.82 -9.83
C PHE A 12 2.48 19.29 -10.24
N GLY A 13 1.46 19.97 -9.72
CA GLY A 13 1.06 21.31 -10.12
C GLY A 13 -0.05 21.28 -11.19
N ALA A 14 -0.84 22.36 -11.25
CA ALA A 14 -1.89 22.50 -12.26
C ALA A 14 -1.32 22.67 -13.68
N GLY A 15 -0.30 23.53 -13.85
CA GLY A 15 0.28 23.87 -15.15
C GLY A 15 0.68 22.66 -16.00
N PRO A 16 1.57 21.76 -15.53
CA PRO A 16 1.99 20.61 -16.33
C PRO A 16 0.85 19.65 -16.69
N ILE A 17 -0.17 19.53 -15.84
CA ILE A 17 -1.32 18.65 -16.09
C ILE A 17 -2.28 19.30 -17.09
N ASP A 18 -2.52 20.60 -16.96
CA ASP A 18 -3.35 21.37 -17.88
C ASP A 18 -2.69 21.44 -19.27
N ASP A 19 -1.36 21.59 -19.35
CA ASP A 19 -0.58 21.54 -20.59
C ASP A 19 -0.75 20.17 -21.29
N LEU A 20 -0.66 19.07 -20.54
CA LEU A 20 -0.87 17.71 -21.06
C LEU A 20 -2.31 17.49 -21.54
N LYS A 21 -3.29 18.07 -20.83
CA LYS A 21 -4.70 18.08 -21.27
C LYS A 21 -4.83 18.81 -22.60
N SER A 22 -4.26 20.01 -22.74
CA SER A 22 -4.33 20.79 -23.98
C SER A 22 -3.67 20.09 -25.18
N MET A 23 -2.53 19.41 -24.97
CA MET A 23 -1.84 18.64 -26.02
C MET A 23 -2.70 17.52 -26.60
N HIS A 24 -3.59 16.90 -25.80
CA HIS A 24 -4.47 15.84 -26.28
C HIS A 24 -5.71 16.37 -27.01
N VAL A 25 -6.14 17.61 -26.72
CA VAL A 25 -7.33 18.22 -27.33
C VAL A 25 -7.03 18.73 -28.75
N GLU A 26 -5.78 19.08 -29.06
CA GLU A 26 -5.37 19.59 -30.39
C GLU A 26 -5.56 18.58 -31.56
N GLY A 27 -5.79 17.30 -31.27
CA GLY A 27 -6.04 16.27 -32.29
C GLY A 27 -7.51 16.12 -32.74
N VAL A 28 -8.44 16.81 -32.09
CA VAL A 28 -9.87 16.74 -32.46
C VAL A 28 -10.10 17.69 -33.63
N LEU A 29 -10.16 17.12 -34.84
CA LEU A 29 -10.54 17.83 -36.06
C LEU A 29 -11.85 18.60 -35.82
N GLU A 30 -11.83 19.91 -36.05
CA GLU A 30 -12.98 20.81 -35.94
C GLU A 30 -14.17 20.24 -36.73
N GLY A 31 -15.15 19.62 -36.06
CA GLY A 31 -16.37 19.13 -36.73
C GLY A 31 -17.12 17.96 -36.11
N GLU A 32 -16.54 17.20 -35.17
CA GLU A 32 -17.31 16.22 -34.39
C GLU A 32 -17.60 16.77 -33.00
N GLU A 33 -18.90 16.83 -32.65
CA GLU A 33 -19.44 17.06 -31.30
C GLU A 33 -19.10 15.86 -30.39
N SER A 34 -17.83 15.48 -30.33
CA SER A 34 -17.34 14.55 -29.33
C SER A 34 -17.29 15.33 -28.03
N GLU A 35 -18.17 14.97 -27.09
CA GLU A 35 -18.10 15.35 -25.67
C GLU A 35 -16.63 15.38 -25.25
N PRO A 36 -16.15 16.42 -24.53
CA PRO A 36 -14.75 16.52 -24.14
C PRO A 36 -14.39 15.32 -23.27
N VAL A 37 -13.84 14.27 -23.88
CA VAL A 37 -13.38 13.10 -23.15
C VAL A 37 -12.26 13.59 -22.25
N ASP A 38 -12.48 13.56 -20.93
CA ASP A 38 -11.45 13.97 -20.00
C ASP A 38 -10.34 12.91 -20.04
N VAL A 39 -9.30 13.22 -20.82
CA VAL A 39 -8.13 12.36 -21.00
C VAL A 39 -7.45 12.03 -19.68
N VAL A 40 -7.59 12.87 -18.66
CA VAL A 40 -7.08 12.59 -17.31
C VAL A 40 -7.93 11.56 -16.61
N GLU A 41 -9.25 11.59 -16.78
CA GLU A 41 -10.14 10.58 -16.22
C GLU A 41 -9.90 9.21 -16.87
N VAL A 42 -9.72 9.18 -18.20
CA VAL A 42 -9.35 7.95 -18.93
C VAL A 42 -8.01 7.40 -18.43
N ALA A 43 -6.98 8.25 -18.33
CA ALA A 43 -5.66 7.83 -17.85
C ALA A 43 -5.70 7.32 -16.38
N LEU A 44 -6.55 7.91 -15.54
CA LEU A 44 -6.76 7.48 -14.17
C LEU A 44 -7.52 6.14 -14.08
N GLN A 45 -8.53 5.94 -14.92
CA GLN A 45 -9.27 4.67 -15.00
C GLN A 45 -8.35 3.54 -15.45
N ASP A 46 -7.59 3.77 -16.51
CA ASP A 46 -6.57 2.88 -17.03
C ASP A 46 -5.54 2.47 -15.96
N ALA A 47 -5.05 3.46 -15.20
CA ALA A 47 -4.12 3.22 -14.10
C ALA A 47 -4.77 2.39 -12.97
N GLU A 48 -6.05 2.60 -12.68
CA GLU A 48 -6.79 1.82 -11.71
C GLU A 48 -6.96 0.37 -12.15
N GLU A 49 -7.35 0.12 -13.40
CA GLU A 49 -7.49 -1.23 -13.95
C GLU A 49 -6.17 -2.00 -13.91
N GLU A 50 -5.06 -1.32 -14.24
CA GLU A 50 -3.73 -1.89 -14.14
C GLU A 50 -3.35 -2.25 -12.69
N ILE A 51 -3.56 -1.34 -11.74
CA ILE A 51 -3.33 -1.60 -10.31
C ILE A 51 -4.18 -2.78 -9.83
N ASN A 52 -5.46 -2.79 -10.19
CA ASN A 52 -6.43 -3.84 -9.86
C ASN A 52 -5.97 -5.22 -10.35
N GLY A 53 -5.36 -5.28 -11.54
CA GLY A 53 -4.79 -6.51 -12.08
C GLY A 53 -3.70 -7.11 -11.19
N TYR A 54 -2.84 -6.28 -10.58
CA TYR A 54 -1.76 -6.76 -9.70
C TYR A 54 -2.26 -7.10 -8.29
N ILE A 55 -3.16 -6.30 -7.72
CA ILE A 55 -3.62 -6.47 -6.34
C ILE A 55 -4.79 -7.46 -6.19
N GLY A 56 -5.55 -7.70 -7.27
CA GLY A 56 -6.76 -8.53 -7.25
C GLY A 56 -6.52 -10.00 -6.90
N SER A 57 -5.28 -10.49 -7.04
CA SER A 57 -4.91 -11.84 -6.58
C SER A 57 -4.82 -11.94 -5.05
N ARG A 58 -4.68 -10.82 -4.34
CA ARG A 58 -4.37 -10.79 -2.91
C ARG A 58 -5.46 -10.12 -2.08
N TYR A 59 -6.08 -9.07 -2.59
CA TYR A 59 -7.09 -8.29 -1.88
C TYR A 59 -8.44 -8.41 -2.57
N THR A 60 -9.51 -8.46 -1.77
CA THR A 60 -10.88 -8.40 -2.28
C THR A 60 -11.18 -6.98 -2.75
N LEU A 61 -11.53 -6.84 -4.02
CA LEU A 61 -11.96 -5.58 -4.61
C LEU A 61 -13.50 -5.45 -4.51
N PRO A 62 -14.05 -4.26 -4.24
CA PRO A 62 -13.37 -2.97 -4.05
C PRO A 62 -12.74 -2.82 -2.66
N LEU A 63 -11.58 -2.15 -2.59
CA LEU A 63 -10.91 -1.83 -1.32
C LEU A 63 -11.75 -0.83 -0.52
N ALA A 64 -11.98 -1.11 0.77
CA ALA A 64 -12.75 -0.21 1.65
C ALA A 64 -12.02 1.10 1.97
N ASN A 65 -10.68 1.05 2.07
CA ASN A 65 -9.83 2.22 2.30
C ASN A 65 -8.63 2.17 1.35
N VAL A 66 -8.44 3.24 0.58
CA VAL A 66 -7.33 3.37 -0.36
C VAL A 66 -6.12 3.95 0.39
N PRO A 67 -5.04 3.18 0.60
CA PRO A 67 -3.85 3.71 1.26
C PRO A 67 -3.19 4.80 0.42
N SER A 68 -2.58 5.77 1.10
CA SER A 68 -1.88 6.91 0.45
C SER A 68 -0.78 6.47 -0.52
N ASN A 69 -0.20 5.29 -0.33
CA ASN A 69 0.78 4.71 -1.24
C ASN A 69 0.16 4.30 -2.58
N LEU A 70 -1.01 3.64 -2.58
CA LEU A 70 -1.71 3.32 -3.83
C LEU A 70 -2.13 4.57 -4.58
N LYS A 71 -2.60 5.59 -3.85
CA LYS A 71 -2.92 6.89 -4.41
C LYS A 71 -1.73 7.52 -5.12
N ARG A 72 -0.53 7.46 -4.52
CA ARG A 72 0.72 7.91 -5.16
C ARG A 72 1.00 7.15 -6.45
N ILE A 73 0.95 5.82 -6.38
CA ILE A 73 1.25 4.94 -7.52
C ILE A 73 0.28 5.18 -8.67
N ALA A 74 -1.01 5.33 -8.37
CA ALA A 74 -2.03 5.67 -9.37
C ALA A 74 -1.72 7.01 -10.05
N CYS A 75 -1.31 8.04 -9.28
CA CYS A 75 -0.89 9.31 -9.85
C CYS A 75 0.34 9.19 -10.76
N ASP A 76 1.35 8.41 -10.36
CA ASP A 76 2.59 8.25 -11.13
C ASP A 76 2.31 7.49 -12.46
N ILE A 77 1.48 6.44 -12.42
CA ILE A 77 1.06 5.68 -13.61
C ILE A 77 0.19 6.53 -14.54
N ALA A 78 -0.82 7.22 -14.00
CA ALA A 78 -1.69 8.08 -14.79
C ALA A 78 -0.88 9.20 -15.48
N ARG A 79 0.09 9.79 -14.76
CA ARG A 79 0.99 10.78 -15.34
C ARG A 79 1.79 10.20 -16.51
N TYR A 80 2.36 9.00 -16.36
CA TYR A 80 3.09 8.35 -17.46
C TYR A 80 2.20 8.15 -18.68
N ARG A 81 0.95 7.70 -18.50
CA ARG A 81 -0.01 7.49 -19.59
C ARG A 81 -0.41 8.78 -20.32
N LEU A 82 -0.41 9.92 -19.63
CA LEU A 82 -0.67 11.22 -20.25
C LEU A 82 0.46 11.68 -21.19
N TYR A 83 1.67 11.14 -21.10
CA TYR A 83 2.73 11.41 -22.08
C TYR A 83 2.62 10.44 -23.26
N SER A 84 2.08 10.90 -24.39
CA SER A 84 1.87 10.09 -25.59
C SER A 84 3.13 9.92 -26.46
N GLU A 85 3.95 10.97 -26.60
CA GLU A 85 5.06 10.97 -27.59
C GLU A 85 6.47 10.88 -26.98
N GLN A 86 6.71 11.52 -25.82
CA GLN A 86 8.04 11.52 -25.20
C GLN A 86 7.97 11.70 -23.68
N PRO A 87 7.77 10.63 -22.91
CA PRO A 87 7.92 10.71 -21.46
C PRO A 87 9.36 11.06 -21.11
N LEU A 88 9.54 11.99 -20.18
CA LEU A 88 10.87 12.27 -19.64
C LEU A 88 11.41 11.03 -18.92
N GLU A 89 12.73 10.82 -18.96
CA GLU A 89 13.38 9.65 -18.35
C GLU A 89 13.02 9.50 -16.85
N HIS A 90 12.84 10.62 -16.13
CA HIS A 90 12.43 10.59 -14.73
C HIS A 90 11.02 10.03 -14.51
N ILE A 91 10.10 10.22 -15.46
CA ILE A 91 8.71 9.74 -15.38
C ILE A 91 8.67 8.25 -15.68
N THR A 92 9.41 7.80 -16.70
CA THR A 92 9.54 6.37 -17.00
C THR A 92 10.13 5.61 -15.81
N LYS A 93 11.17 6.16 -15.16
CA LYS A 93 11.74 5.55 -13.92
C LYS A 93 10.71 5.45 -12.79
N LEU A 94 9.91 6.50 -12.57
CA LEU A 94 8.86 6.48 -11.55
C LEU A 94 7.78 5.44 -11.87
N TYR A 95 7.41 5.29 -13.14
CA TYR A 95 6.51 4.26 -13.61
C TYR A 95 7.10 2.85 -13.37
N ASP A 96 8.35 2.62 -13.75
CA ASP A 96 9.03 1.34 -13.54
C ASP A 96 9.12 0.98 -12.05
N ASP A 97 9.44 1.95 -11.19
CA ASP A 97 9.46 1.79 -9.74
C ASP A 97 8.07 1.45 -9.17
N ALA A 98 7.01 2.10 -9.68
CA ALA A 98 5.62 1.83 -9.33
C ALA A 98 5.23 0.39 -9.70
N ILE A 99 5.51 -0.05 -10.93
CA ILE A 99 5.25 -1.42 -11.39
C ILE A 99 6.08 -2.43 -10.59
N ALA A 100 7.34 -2.13 -10.29
CA ALA A 100 8.19 -2.98 -9.47
C ALA A 100 7.68 -3.10 -8.02
N PHE A 101 7.04 -2.07 -7.47
CA PHE A 101 6.37 -2.14 -6.18
C PHE A 101 5.10 -3.02 -6.26
N LEU A 102 4.25 -2.82 -7.26
CA LEU A 102 3.03 -3.63 -7.46
C LEU A 102 3.36 -5.13 -7.62
N LYS A 103 4.42 -5.46 -8.36
CA LYS A 103 4.93 -6.84 -8.45
C LYS A 103 5.39 -7.40 -7.11
N ARG A 104 6.04 -6.59 -6.26
CA ARG A 104 6.41 -7.02 -4.89
C ARG A 104 5.20 -7.25 -3.99
N VAL A 105 4.14 -6.46 -4.18
CA VAL A 105 2.86 -6.66 -3.47
C VAL A 105 2.20 -7.96 -3.90
N GLN A 106 2.22 -8.26 -5.21
CA GLN A 106 1.74 -9.53 -5.78
C GLN A 106 2.55 -10.72 -5.23
N ASP A 107 3.88 -10.60 -5.16
CA ASP A 107 4.81 -11.60 -4.60
C ASP A 107 4.69 -11.79 -3.07
N LYS A 108 3.82 -11.05 -2.38
CA LYS A 108 3.70 -11.01 -0.91
C LYS A 108 5.00 -10.57 -0.19
N LYS A 109 5.89 -9.87 -0.87
CA LYS A 109 7.12 -9.30 -0.29
C LYS A 109 6.91 -7.89 0.26
N ALA A 110 5.82 -7.23 -0.14
CA ALA A 110 5.43 -5.92 0.35
C ALA A 110 3.95 -5.95 0.75
N ASP A 111 3.64 -5.33 1.87
CA ASP A 111 2.27 -5.16 2.36
C ASP A 111 1.77 -3.77 2.03
N LEU A 112 0.52 -3.72 1.56
CA LEU A 112 -0.19 -2.45 1.51
C LEU A 112 -0.53 -2.11 2.96
N GLN A 113 -0.15 -0.90 3.40
CA GLN A 113 -0.56 -0.36 4.70
C GLN A 113 -2.03 0.03 4.66
N ILE A 114 -2.90 -0.95 4.42
CA ILE A 114 -4.34 -0.78 4.54
C ILE A 114 -4.58 -0.82 6.04
N LEU A 115 -5.02 0.30 6.62
CA LEU A 115 -5.64 0.26 7.94
C LEU A 115 -6.97 -0.45 7.77
N ASP A 116 -6.93 -1.77 7.91
CA ASP A 116 -8.12 -2.56 8.11
C ASP A 116 -8.61 -2.27 9.53
N GLU A 117 -9.74 -1.57 9.67
CA GLU A 117 -10.32 -1.27 10.99
C GLU A 117 -10.70 -2.56 11.77
N GLN A 118 -10.64 -3.74 11.14
CA GLN A 118 -10.99 -5.01 11.78
C GLN A 118 -9.82 -5.73 12.47
N SER A 119 -8.57 -5.34 12.22
CA SER A 119 -7.40 -6.03 12.80
C SER A 119 -6.50 -5.08 13.58
N LYS A 120 -7.11 -4.33 14.49
CA LYS A 120 -6.40 -3.64 15.59
C LYS A 120 -5.84 -4.65 16.62
N GLU A 121 -5.25 -5.74 16.17
CA GLU A 121 -4.40 -6.59 17.00
C GLU A 121 -2.96 -6.35 16.59
N ILE A 122 -2.23 -5.71 17.50
CA ILE A 122 -0.81 -6.01 17.66
C ILE A 122 -0.77 -7.51 17.93
N ILE A 123 -0.51 -8.33 16.90
CA ILE A 123 -0.02 -9.67 17.16
C ILE A 123 1.33 -9.42 17.81
N ASP A 124 1.35 -9.45 19.14
CA ASP A 124 2.55 -9.74 19.90
C ASP A 124 3.17 -10.96 19.23
N ASP A 125 4.22 -10.75 18.45
CA ASP A 125 5.14 -11.82 18.07
C ASP A 125 5.84 -12.24 19.37
N LYS A 126 5.09 -12.99 20.20
CA LYS A 126 5.66 -13.81 21.24
C LYS A 126 6.25 -14.99 20.48
N PRO A 127 7.59 -15.09 20.36
CA PRO A 127 8.20 -16.25 19.74
C PRO A 127 7.68 -17.50 20.47
N LYS A 128 7.12 -18.44 19.69
CA LYS A 128 6.57 -19.73 20.16
C LYS A 128 7.58 -20.59 20.94
N ASN A 129 8.86 -20.22 20.93
CA ASN A 129 9.94 -20.90 21.65
C ASN A 129 10.74 -19.93 22.53
N LYS A 130 10.09 -19.23 23.46
CA LYS A 130 10.81 -18.83 24.68
C LYS A 130 10.78 -20.04 25.63
N PRO A 131 11.92 -20.66 25.98
CA PRO A 131 11.93 -21.49 27.18
C PRO A 131 11.41 -20.59 28.31
N ALA A 132 10.50 -21.11 29.12
CA ALA A 132 9.95 -20.40 30.26
C ALA A 132 11.12 -19.85 31.09
N THR A 133 11.45 -18.58 30.90
CA THR A 133 12.45 -17.92 31.73
C THR A 133 11.72 -17.66 33.02
N ALA A 134 11.95 -18.54 33.99
CA ALA A 134 11.51 -18.36 35.35
C ALA A 134 11.87 -16.93 35.80
N PRO A 135 11.00 -16.24 36.54
CA PRO A 135 11.32 -14.91 37.03
C PRO A 135 12.64 -14.97 37.80
N ILE A 136 13.62 -14.16 37.37
CA ILE A 136 14.85 -13.93 38.12
C ILE A 136 14.42 -13.42 39.49
N GLY A 137 14.51 -14.30 40.49
CA GLY A 137 13.90 -14.09 41.80
C GLY A 137 13.33 -15.36 42.45
N THR A 138 13.12 -16.46 41.72
CA THR A 138 12.91 -17.75 42.38
C THR A 138 14.24 -18.20 42.97
N THR A 139 14.39 -17.98 44.27
CA THR A 139 15.50 -18.50 45.06
C THR A 139 15.72 -19.96 44.72
N TYR A 140 16.94 -20.29 44.33
CA TYR A 140 17.45 -21.64 44.22
C TYR A 140 17.21 -22.39 45.54
N THR A 141 16.16 -23.21 45.60
CA THR A 141 15.95 -24.18 46.69
C THR A 141 16.74 -25.45 46.37
N GLY A 142 18.05 -25.31 46.18
CA GLY A 142 18.99 -26.43 46.09
C GLY A 142 19.29 -27.02 47.46
N GLY A 143 18.24 -27.38 48.20
CA GLY A 143 18.31 -28.22 49.39
C GLY A 143 17.56 -29.51 49.12
N VAL A 144 18.00 -30.61 49.72
CA VAL A 144 17.53 -32.01 49.55
C VAL A 144 16.04 -32.23 49.87
N PHE A 145 15.28 -31.16 50.12
CA PHE A 145 13.89 -31.19 50.53
C PHE A 145 13.04 -30.37 49.56
N GLY A 146 12.22 -31.06 48.76
CA GLY A 146 11.23 -30.42 47.88
C GLY A 146 10.10 -29.76 48.65
N ASP A 147 9.42 -28.83 48.00
CA ASP A 147 8.37 -27.95 48.55
C ASP A 147 7.21 -28.73 49.24
N ASP A 148 6.92 -29.93 48.77
CA ASP A 148 5.87 -30.82 49.29
C ASP A 148 6.11 -31.29 50.74
N ILE A 149 7.37 -31.25 51.20
CA ILE A 149 7.77 -31.68 52.54
C ILE A 149 7.72 -30.49 53.51
N LEU A 150 7.99 -29.27 53.01
CA LEU A 150 7.97 -28.04 53.79
C LEU A 150 6.55 -27.65 54.19
N GLY A 151 5.57 -27.85 53.30
CA GLY A 151 4.15 -27.59 53.57
C GLY A 151 3.52 -28.54 54.60
N LYS A 152 4.23 -29.58 55.04
CA LYS A 152 3.75 -30.55 56.05
C LYS A 152 4.33 -30.33 57.45
N MET A 153 5.19 -29.33 57.66
CA MET A 153 5.65 -29.01 59.01
C MET A 153 4.59 -28.21 59.76
N PRO A 154 4.26 -28.58 61.02
CA PRO A 154 3.41 -27.74 61.84
C PRO A 154 4.15 -26.44 62.17
N THR A 155 3.56 -25.31 61.81
CA THR A 155 4.05 -23.99 62.18
C THR A 155 3.88 -23.81 63.69
N MET A 156 4.99 -23.59 64.40
CA MET A 156 4.96 -23.10 65.79
C MET A 156 4.53 -21.65 65.85
#